data_AF-A0A7X3Y7V7-F1
#
_entry.id   AF-A0A7X3Y7V7-F1
#
_cell.length_a   1.000
_cell.length_b   1.000
_cell.length_c   1.000
_cell.angle_alpha   90.00
_cell.angle_beta   90.00
_cell.angle_gamma   90.00
#
_symmetry.space_group_name_H-M   'P 1'
#
loop_
_entity.id
_entity.type
_entity.pdbx_description
1 polymer ?
#
loop_
_entity_poly.entity_id
_entity_poly.type
_entity_poly.pdbx_seq_one_letter_code
_entity_poly.pdbx_strand_id
1 'polypeptide(L)'
;MGFTSGRGDCRLGFSRLGRGAIPTGFAEADQTRFRSLLALAAGSSYDGEREAALAAARRLAARHGMSLSEAARWGREPDPVREETPFERMRRARAAARAHAFRESERRAEEDRNRFRAAWEDALRRGLDREDDRRPSRAGQSFMWRSRRRLEPVQHATVLLNETRLPFSEIAEITGLDRYDVVGLKLKLRAAV
;
A
#
# COMPACT_ATOMS: atom_id res chain seq x y z
N MET A 1 26.64 68.24 -24.08
CA MET A 1 26.98 67.03 -24.87
C MET A 1 28.41 66.67 -24.47
N GLY A 2 28.74 65.74 -23.57
CA GLY A 2 28.08 64.49 -23.20
C GLY A 2 28.71 63.35 -24.00
N PHE A 3 29.84 62.79 -23.53
CA PHE A 3 30.28 61.39 -23.73
C PHE A 3 31.50 61.11 -22.85
N THR A 4 31.25 60.50 -21.70
CA THR A 4 32.26 59.82 -20.88
C THR A 4 32.50 58.44 -21.49
N SER A 5 33.72 58.13 -21.91
CA SER A 5 34.14 56.76 -22.22
C SER A 5 35.37 56.45 -21.38
N GLY A 6 35.13 56.02 -20.15
CA GLY A 6 36.14 55.44 -19.29
C GLY A 6 36.51 54.08 -19.84
N ARG A 7 37.74 53.96 -20.38
CA ARG A 7 38.38 52.67 -20.63
C ARG A 7 38.69 52.03 -19.29
N GLY A 8 37.75 51.24 -18.79
CA GLY A 8 37.97 50.30 -17.70
C GLY A 8 38.69 49.08 -18.23
N ASP A 9 40.01 49.07 -18.03
CA ASP A 9 40.91 47.95 -18.29
C ASP A 9 40.57 46.80 -17.33
N CYS A 10 39.58 45.97 -17.69
CA CYS A 10 39.28 44.74 -16.96
C CYS A 10 40.26 43.64 -17.40
N ARG A 11 41.53 43.79 -17.01
CA ARG A 11 42.47 42.68 -16.92
C ARG A 11 42.00 41.75 -15.79
N LEU A 12 41.07 40.85 -16.10
CA LEU A 12 40.83 39.68 -15.27
C LEU A 12 42.04 38.78 -15.44
N GLY A 13 42.97 38.92 -14.50
CA GLY A 13 44.10 38.04 -14.32
C GLY A 13 43.61 36.61 -14.27
N PHE A 14 43.87 35.88 -15.35
CA PHE A 14 43.90 34.42 -15.35
C PHE A 14 45.07 34.03 -14.44
N SER A 15 44.81 34.05 -13.13
CA SER A 15 45.71 33.51 -12.14
C SER A 15 45.79 32.02 -12.42
N ARG A 16 46.84 31.68 -13.17
CA ARG A 16 47.33 30.33 -13.46
C ARG A 16 47.78 29.71 -12.14
N LEU A 17 46.84 29.45 -11.24
CA LEU A 17 47.06 28.70 -10.02
C LEU A 17 47.13 27.23 -10.40
N GLY A 18 48.35 26.71 -10.37
CA GLY A 18 48.67 25.30 -10.18
C GLY A 18 47.91 24.33 -11.07
N ARG A 19 48.53 23.95 -12.19
CA ARG A 19 48.44 22.55 -12.64
C ARG A 19 49.15 21.70 -11.59
N GLY A 20 48.49 21.47 -10.45
CA GLY A 20 48.81 20.36 -9.58
C GLY A 20 48.63 19.09 -10.41
N ALA A 21 49.55 18.13 -10.24
CA ALA A 21 49.40 16.80 -10.81
C ALA A 21 47.96 16.33 -10.55
N ILE A 22 47.24 15.94 -11.61
CA ILE A 22 45.91 15.34 -11.43
C ILE A 22 46.18 14.09 -10.59
N PRO A 23 45.72 14.02 -9.32
CA PRO A 23 45.91 12.82 -8.55
C PRO A 23 45.20 11.71 -9.31
N THR A 24 45.89 10.58 -9.53
CA THR A 24 45.38 9.41 -10.25
C THR A 24 44.23 8.70 -9.53
N GLY A 25 43.62 9.35 -8.53
CA GLY A 25 42.46 8.90 -7.79
C GLY A 25 41.65 10.07 -7.22
N PHE A 26 40.36 9.83 -6.96
CA PHE A 26 39.45 10.81 -6.37
C PHE A 26 39.80 10.94 -4.90
N ALA A 27 40.61 11.95 -4.60
CA ALA A 27 41.04 12.26 -3.25
C ALA A 27 39.83 12.39 -2.31
N GLU A 28 40.02 12.07 -1.03
CA GLU A 28 38.97 12.11 0.01
C GLU A 28 38.23 13.47 0.09
N ALA A 29 38.96 14.57 -0.15
CA ALA A 29 38.37 15.91 -0.23
C ALA A 29 37.41 16.06 -1.43
N ASP A 30 37.78 15.51 -2.59
CA ASP A 30 36.91 15.50 -3.77
C ASP A 30 35.72 14.53 -3.55
N GLN A 31 35.92 13.39 -2.86
CA GLN A 31 34.84 12.47 -2.44
C GLN A 31 33.81 13.19 -1.57
N THR A 32 34.28 13.92 -0.56
CA THR A 32 33.42 14.70 0.33
C THR A 32 32.64 15.76 -0.45
N ARG A 33 33.33 16.51 -1.32
CA ARG A 33 32.70 17.52 -2.17
C ARG A 33 31.64 16.91 -3.09
N PHE A 34 31.92 15.76 -3.69
CA PHE A 34 30.99 15.05 -4.57
C PHE A 34 29.74 14.58 -3.83
N ARG A 35 29.90 14.01 -2.61
CA ARG A 35 28.77 13.61 -1.76
C ARG A 35 27.91 14.81 -1.36
N SER A 36 28.51 15.93 -1.01
CA SER A 36 27.78 17.17 -0.69
C SER A 36 26.97 17.67 -1.89
N LEU A 37 27.50 17.57 -3.11
CA LEU A 37 26.76 17.93 -4.33
C LEU A 37 25.57 16.99 -4.59
N LEU A 38 25.74 15.67 -4.37
CA LEU A 38 24.63 14.72 -4.50
C LEU A 38 23.56 14.92 -3.42
N ALA A 39 23.96 15.20 -2.18
CA ALA A 39 23.03 15.50 -1.09
C ALA A 39 22.25 16.79 -1.38
N LEU A 40 22.91 17.84 -1.87
CA LEU A 40 22.26 19.09 -2.27
C LEU A 40 21.26 18.86 -3.42
N ALA A 41 21.62 18.06 -4.42
CA ALA A 41 20.73 17.72 -5.52
C ALA A 41 19.51 16.89 -5.10
N ALA A 42 19.64 16.05 -4.07
CA ALA A 42 18.53 15.27 -3.53
C ALA A 42 17.63 16.07 -2.58
N GLY A 43 18.19 17.07 -1.88
CA GLY A 43 17.50 17.83 -0.84
C GLY A 43 16.93 19.19 -1.29
N SER A 44 17.39 19.76 -2.41
CA SER A 44 16.89 21.07 -2.87
C SER A 44 15.50 20.96 -3.50
N SER A 45 14.61 21.89 -3.16
CA SER A 45 13.27 22.03 -3.76
C SER A 45 13.27 22.80 -5.09
N TYR A 46 14.38 23.41 -5.49
CA TYR A 46 14.47 24.22 -6.70
C TYR A 46 15.18 23.46 -7.82
N ASP A 47 14.50 23.28 -8.96
CA ASP A 47 15.02 22.53 -10.10
C ASP A 47 16.35 23.07 -10.63
N GLY A 48 16.51 24.40 -10.66
CA GLY A 48 17.76 25.04 -11.09
C GLY A 48 18.95 24.70 -10.20
N GLU A 49 18.75 24.62 -8.88
CA GLU A 49 19.81 24.25 -7.94
C GLU A 49 20.16 22.76 -8.06
N ARG A 50 19.15 21.90 -8.22
CA ARG A 50 19.34 20.47 -8.45
C ARG A 50 20.17 20.20 -9.70
N GLU A 51 19.80 20.83 -10.82
CA GLU A 51 20.52 20.70 -12.10
C GLU A 51 21.94 21.28 -12.01
N ALA A 52 22.12 22.43 -11.35
CA ALA A 52 23.44 23.02 -11.15
C ALA A 52 24.35 22.12 -10.29
N ALA A 53 23.82 21.52 -9.22
CA ALA A 53 24.54 20.61 -8.35
C ALA A 53 24.93 19.31 -9.09
N LEU A 54 24.01 18.73 -9.87
CA LEU A 54 24.29 17.55 -10.71
C LEU A 54 25.32 17.86 -11.79
N ALA A 55 25.23 19.03 -12.44
CA ALA A 55 26.21 19.46 -13.43
C ALA A 55 27.60 19.64 -12.81
N ALA A 56 27.68 20.22 -11.60
CA ALA A 56 28.93 20.34 -10.85
C ALA A 56 29.50 18.96 -10.48
N ALA A 57 28.66 18.03 -10.03
CA ALA A 57 29.07 16.66 -9.71
C ALA A 57 29.60 15.93 -10.95
N ARG A 58 28.93 16.05 -12.10
CA ARG A 58 29.39 15.49 -13.38
C ARG A 58 30.75 16.05 -13.81
N ARG A 59 30.97 17.36 -13.67
CA ARG A 59 32.27 17.99 -13.97
C ARG A 59 33.38 17.47 -13.06
N LEU A 60 33.08 17.28 -11.78
CA LEU A 60 34.03 16.74 -10.80
C LEU A 60 34.39 15.28 -11.13
N ALA A 61 33.42 14.44 -11.48
CA ALA A 61 33.65 13.07 -11.94
C ALA A 61 34.49 13.03 -13.23
N ALA A 62 34.15 13.85 -14.22
CA ALA A 62 34.86 13.91 -15.50
C ALA A 62 36.33 14.36 -15.35
N ARG A 63 36.64 15.26 -14.39
CA ARG A 63 38.03 15.66 -14.08
C ARG A 63 38.91 14.49 -13.64
N HIS A 64 38.31 13.45 -13.07
CA HIS A 64 38.98 12.22 -12.62
C HIS A 64 38.80 11.06 -13.60
N GLY A 65 38.25 11.30 -14.79
CA GLY A 65 38.05 10.28 -15.83
C GLY A 65 36.92 9.29 -15.52
N MET A 66 35.99 9.62 -14.62
CA MET A 66 34.94 8.72 -14.17
C MET A 66 33.54 9.16 -14.58
N SER A 67 32.64 8.17 -14.65
CA SER A 67 31.21 8.44 -14.76
C SER A 67 30.60 8.87 -13.42
N LEU A 68 29.44 9.55 -13.44
CA LEU A 68 28.73 9.97 -12.22
C LEU A 68 28.38 8.77 -11.32
N SER A 69 27.95 7.66 -11.92
CA SER A 69 27.59 6.42 -11.23
C SER A 69 28.80 5.70 -10.63
N GLU A 70 29.94 5.74 -11.32
CA GLU A 70 31.20 5.18 -10.84
C GLU A 70 31.77 5.99 -9.67
N ALA A 71 31.78 7.32 -9.78
CA ALA A 71 32.17 8.21 -8.69
C ALA A 71 31.26 8.06 -7.45
N ALA A 72 29.96 7.78 -7.65
CA ALA A 72 29.02 7.54 -6.56
C ALA A 72 29.21 6.21 -5.83
N ARG A 73 29.86 5.23 -6.47
CA ARG A 73 30.23 3.95 -5.83
C ARG A 73 31.53 4.07 -5.05
N TRP A 74 32.36 5.06 -5.37
CA TRP A 74 33.64 5.23 -4.71
C TRP A 74 33.44 5.65 -3.25
N GLY A 75 34.07 4.92 -2.32
CA GLY A 75 33.91 5.16 -0.88
C GLY A 75 32.61 4.62 -0.27
N ARG A 76 31.72 4.01 -1.07
CA ARG A 76 30.67 3.14 -0.53
C ARG A 76 31.26 1.76 -0.33
N GLU A 77 31.79 1.53 0.86
CA GLU A 77 32.02 0.16 1.31
C GLU A 77 30.67 -0.59 1.16
N PRO A 78 30.64 -1.75 0.49
CA PRO A 78 29.40 -2.52 0.41
C PRO A 78 28.92 -2.72 1.85
N ASP A 79 27.66 -2.35 2.12
CA ASP A 79 27.08 -2.54 3.44
C ASP A 79 27.41 -3.97 3.86
N PRO A 80 28.03 -4.17 5.04
CA PRO A 80 28.44 -5.50 5.46
C PRO A 80 27.20 -6.39 5.37
N VAL A 81 27.33 -7.49 4.64
CA VAL A 81 26.23 -8.43 4.43
C VAL A 81 25.83 -8.94 5.81
N ARG A 82 24.82 -8.32 6.41
CA ARG A 82 24.34 -8.69 7.72
C ARG A 82 23.76 -10.09 7.59
N GLU A 83 24.40 -11.05 8.23
CA GLU A 83 23.86 -12.40 8.29
C GLU A 83 22.47 -12.35 8.93
N GLU A 84 21.47 -12.81 8.18
CA GLU A 84 20.10 -12.88 8.71
C GLU A 84 20.11 -13.77 9.95
N THR A 85 19.55 -13.29 11.05
CA THR A 85 19.43 -14.10 12.27
C THR A 85 18.54 -15.32 12.02
N PRO A 86 18.69 -16.42 12.77
CA PRO A 86 17.79 -17.57 12.66
C PRO A 86 16.31 -17.20 12.79
N PHE A 87 15.99 -16.19 13.61
CA PHE A 87 14.63 -15.68 13.78
C PHE A 87 14.10 -14.97 12.53
N GLU A 88 14.91 -14.11 11.91
CA GLU A 88 14.55 -13.42 10.66
C GLU A 88 14.34 -14.42 9.52
N ARG A 89 15.22 -15.43 9.39
CA ARG A 89 15.07 -16.53 8.43
C ARG A 89 13.77 -17.29 8.66
N MET A 90 13.45 -17.64 9.91
CA MET A 90 12.20 -18.31 10.25
C MET A 90 10.97 -17.45 9.91
N ARG A 91 11.01 -16.15 10.22
CA ARG A 91 9.92 -15.22 9.87
C ARG A 91 9.72 -15.15 8.36
N ARG A 92 10.79 -15.02 7.59
CA ARG A 92 10.75 -15.00 6.12
C ARG A 92 10.19 -16.29 5.55
N ALA A 93 10.63 -17.45 6.05
CA ALA A 93 10.11 -18.75 5.65
C ALA A 93 8.60 -18.89 5.95
N ARG A 94 8.14 -18.44 7.13
CA ARG A 94 6.72 -18.43 7.48
C ARG A 94 5.91 -17.49 6.58
N ALA A 95 6.44 -16.32 6.26
CA ALA A 95 5.78 -15.39 5.33
C ALA A 95 5.67 -15.98 3.92
N ALA A 96 6.74 -16.62 3.43
CA ALA A 96 6.73 -17.32 2.15
C ALA A 96 5.73 -18.48 2.12
N ALA A 97 5.67 -19.29 3.18
CA ALA A 97 4.71 -20.38 3.31
C ALA A 97 3.26 -19.88 3.30
N ARG A 98 2.97 -18.78 4.01
CA ARG A 98 1.65 -18.12 3.98
C ARG A 98 1.29 -17.61 2.60
N ALA A 99 2.22 -16.95 1.91
CA ALA A 99 2.01 -16.46 0.56
C ALA A 99 1.72 -17.62 -0.42
N HIS A 100 2.44 -18.75 -0.29
CA HIS A 100 2.17 -19.95 -1.06
C HIS A 100 0.78 -20.53 -0.80
N ALA A 101 0.41 -20.67 0.47
CA ALA A 101 -0.90 -21.19 0.87
C ALA A 101 -2.05 -20.30 0.34
N PHE A 102 -1.87 -18.98 0.38
CA PHE A 102 -2.85 -18.04 -0.17
C PHE A 102 -3.03 -18.23 -1.69
N ARG A 103 -1.93 -18.28 -2.45
CA ARG A 103 -1.99 -18.51 -3.91
C ARG A 103 -2.64 -19.85 -4.27
N GLU A 104 -2.36 -20.90 -3.50
CA GLU A 104 -2.97 -22.20 -3.71
C GLU A 104 -4.48 -22.18 -3.40
N SER A 105 -4.88 -21.48 -2.35
CA SER A 105 -6.30 -21.27 -2.02
C SER A 105 -7.04 -20.52 -3.13
N GLU A 106 -6.45 -19.45 -3.67
CA GLU A 106 -7.02 -18.69 -4.78
C GLU A 106 -7.20 -19.57 -6.02
N ARG A 107 -6.20 -20.40 -6.35
CA ARG A 107 -6.30 -21.34 -7.48
C ARG A 107 -7.45 -22.33 -7.30
N ARG A 108 -7.60 -22.91 -6.12
CA ARG A 108 -8.71 -23.82 -5.80
C ARG A 108 -10.07 -23.12 -5.90
N ALA A 109 -10.17 -21.87 -5.42
CA ALA A 109 -11.40 -21.08 -5.53
C ALA A 109 -11.75 -20.75 -6.98
N GLU A 110 -10.76 -20.52 -7.84
CA GLU A 110 -10.96 -20.35 -9.28
C GLU A 110 -11.41 -21.64 -9.96
N GLU A 111 -10.77 -22.77 -9.64
CA GLU A 111 -11.19 -24.10 -10.11
C GLU A 111 -12.65 -24.38 -9.71
N ASP A 112 -13.05 -24.08 -8.47
CA ASP A 112 -14.42 -24.23 -7.98
C ASP A 112 -15.42 -23.36 -8.73
N ARG A 113 -15.09 -22.09 -8.96
CA ARG A 113 -15.91 -21.16 -9.75
C ARG A 113 -16.08 -21.66 -11.18
N ASN A 114 -15.01 -22.16 -11.79
CA ASN A 114 -15.05 -22.71 -13.14
C ASN A 114 -15.91 -23.98 -13.20
N ARG A 115 -15.79 -24.87 -12.22
CA ARG A 115 -16.65 -26.07 -12.10
C ARG A 115 -18.12 -25.69 -11.93
N PHE A 116 -18.41 -24.73 -11.07
CA PHE A 116 -19.77 -24.22 -10.86
C PHE A 116 -20.33 -23.62 -12.15
N ARG A 117 -19.56 -22.77 -12.82
CA ARG A 117 -19.97 -22.14 -14.09
C ARG A 117 -20.26 -23.17 -15.17
N ALA A 118 -19.40 -24.17 -15.34
CA ALA A 118 -19.61 -25.24 -16.31
C ALA A 118 -20.87 -26.07 -15.98
N ALA A 119 -21.10 -26.39 -14.71
CA ALA A 119 -22.30 -27.10 -14.27
C ALA A 119 -23.57 -26.26 -14.48
N TRP A 120 -23.49 -24.94 -14.26
CA TRP A 120 -24.58 -24.01 -14.50
C TRP A 120 -24.93 -23.91 -15.98
N GLU A 121 -23.94 -23.76 -16.86
CA GLU A 121 -24.12 -23.71 -18.32
C GLU A 121 -24.69 -25.03 -18.87
N ASP A 122 -24.26 -26.18 -18.33
CA ASP A 122 -24.81 -27.49 -18.67
C ASP A 122 -26.27 -27.66 -18.19
N ALA A 123 -26.60 -27.17 -17.00
CA ALA A 123 -27.99 -27.13 -16.50
C ALA A 123 -28.89 -26.25 -17.38
N LEU A 124 -28.43 -25.05 -17.75
CA LEU A 124 -29.13 -24.18 -18.71
C LEU A 124 -29.36 -24.90 -20.04
N ARG A 125 -28.33 -25.58 -20.58
CA ARG A 125 -28.43 -26.35 -21.84
C ARG A 125 -29.43 -27.49 -21.75
N ARG A 126 -29.54 -28.15 -20.60
CA ARG A 126 -30.54 -29.19 -20.31
C ARG A 126 -31.97 -28.64 -20.17
N GLY A 127 -32.14 -27.32 -20.23
CA GLY A 127 -33.45 -26.68 -20.25
C GLY A 127 -33.97 -26.33 -18.86
N LEU A 128 -33.09 -25.94 -17.92
CA LEU A 128 -33.51 -25.37 -16.63
C LEU A 128 -34.49 -24.19 -16.81
N ASP A 129 -34.37 -23.45 -17.92
CA ASP A 129 -35.28 -22.35 -18.28
C ASP A 129 -36.69 -22.81 -18.75
N ARG A 130 -36.88 -24.09 -19.09
CA ARG A 130 -38.19 -24.61 -19.53
C ARG A 130 -39.08 -25.07 -18.36
N GLU A 131 -38.53 -25.21 -17.15
CA GLU A 131 -39.29 -25.56 -15.94
C GLU A 131 -39.70 -24.35 -15.07
N ASP A 132 -38.99 -23.22 -15.15
CA ASP A 132 -39.26 -22.06 -14.29
C ASP A 132 -40.57 -21.33 -14.65
N ASP A 133 -41.07 -21.44 -15.89
CA ASP A 133 -42.38 -20.89 -16.28
C ASP A 133 -43.57 -21.73 -15.79
N ARG A 134 -43.35 -22.97 -15.32
CA ARG A 134 -44.43 -23.90 -14.93
C ARG A 134 -44.45 -24.25 -13.45
N ARG A 135 -43.45 -23.83 -12.67
CA ARG A 135 -43.47 -24.00 -11.22
C ARG A 135 -44.03 -22.73 -10.57
N PRO A 136 -45.14 -22.78 -9.81
CA PRO A 136 -45.47 -21.66 -8.94
C PRO A 136 -44.27 -21.41 -8.04
N SER A 137 -43.82 -20.17 -8.03
CA SER A 137 -42.65 -19.69 -7.31
C SER A 137 -42.65 -20.27 -5.89
N ARG A 138 -41.66 -21.11 -5.57
CA ARG A 138 -41.31 -21.50 -4.20
C ARG A 138 -40.70 -20.31 -3.43
N ALA A 139 -41.14 -19.09 -3.72
CA ALA A 139 -40.81 -17.85 -3.00
C ALA A 139 -41.33 -17.84 -1.54
N GLY A 140 -41.82 -18.98 -1.02
CA GLY A 140 -42.16 -19.18 0.38
C GLY A 140 -41.28 -20.21 1.12
N GLN A 141 -40.36 -20.91 0.45
CA GLN A 141 -39.43 -21.81 1.14
C GLN A 141 -38.05 -21.18 1.22
N SER A 142 -37.98 -20.07 1.95
CA SER A 142 -36.75 -19.74 2.67
C SER A 142 -36.47 -20.93 3.59
N PHE A 143 -35.59 -21.84 3.14
CA PHE A 143 -34.87 -22.70 4.06
C PHE A 143 -34.07 -21.76 4.96
N MET A 144 -34.72 -21.30 6.04
CA MET A 144 -34.07 -20.55 7.10
C MET A 144 -32.94 -21.43 7.61
N TRP A 145 -31.74 -21.22 7.11
CA TRP A 145 -30.55 -21.79 7.69
C TRP A 145 -30.45 -21.18 9.09
N ARG A 146 -30.98 -21.90 10.08
CA ARG A 146 -30.90 -21.52 11.48
C ARG A 146 -29.45 -21.73 11.89
N SER A 147 -28.64 -20.69 11.76
CA SER A 147 -27.31 -20.63 12.40
C SER A 147 -27.45 -21.11 13.84
N ARG A 148 -26.67 -22.12 14.24
CA ARG A 148 -26.65 -22.63 15.61
C ARG A 148 -25.94 -21.68 16.60
N ARG A 149 -25.44 -20.53 16.11
CA ARG A 149 -24.79 -19.48 16.91
C ARG A 149 -25.72 -18.28 17.16
N ARG A 150 -27.02 -18.50 17.26
CA ARG A 150 -27.96 -17.41 17.55
C ARG A 150 -27.85 -17.03 19.03
N LEU A 151 -27.68 -15.74 19.28
CA LEU A 151 -27.92 -15.16 20.61
C LEU A 151 -29.37 -15.47 21.00
N GLU A 152 -29.61 -15.72 22.28
CA GLU A 152 -30.97 -16.03 22.77
C GLU A 152 -31.92 -14.86 22.41
N PRO A 153 -33.15 -15.12 21.92
CA PRO A 153 -34.03 -14.07 21.38
C PRO A 153 -34.26 -12.87 22.30
N VAL A 154 -34.41 -13.09 23.61
CA VAL A 154 -34.60 -12.01 24.59
C VAL A 154 -33.33 -11.20 24.79
N GLN A 155 -32.17 -11.85 24.88
CA GLN A 155 -30.87 -11.18 24.92
C GLN A 155 -30.62 -10.35 23.66
N HIS A 156 -30.94 -10.90 22.49
CA HIS A 156 -30.80 -10.22 21.21
C HIS A 156 -31.73 -9.00 21.10
N ALA A 157 -33.00 -9.15 21.50
CA ALA A 157 -33.93 -8.03 21.58
C ALA A 157 -33.45 -6.94 22.55
N THR A 158 -32.88 -7.33 23.69
CA THR A 158 -32.37 -6.39 24.70
C THR A 158 -31.22 -5.54 24.16
N VAL A 159 -30.26 -6.15 23.46
CA VAL A 159 -29.16 -5.45 22.80
C VAL A 159 -29.70 -4.48 21.75
N LEU A 160 -30.60 -4.93 20.87
CA LEU A 160 -31.20 -4.07 19.85
C LEU A 160 -31.96 -2.89 20.44
N LEU A 161 -32.72 -3.11 21.52
CA LEU A 161 -33.47 -2.05 22.20
C LEU A 161 -32.59 -1.00 22.90
N ASN A 162 -31.36 -1.36 23.28
CA ASN A 162 -30.43 -0.47 23.97
C ASN A 162 -29.47 0.25 23.00
N GLU A 163 -28.99 -0.47 21.99
CA GLU A 163 -27.95 0.02 21.08
C GLU A 163 -28.52 0.68 19.82
N THR A 164 -29.76 0.36 19.43
CA THR A 164 -30.35 0.83 18.17
C THR A 164 -31.61 1.67 18.39
N ARG A 165 -32.06 2.35 17.32
CA ARG A 165 -33.34 3.09 17.26
C ARG A 165 -34.36 2.41 16.35
N LEU A 166 -34.24 1.10 16.16
CA LEU A 166 -35.16 0.34 15.31
C LEU A 166 -36.60 0.33 15.87
N PRO A 167 -37.63 0.32 15.01
CA PRO A 167 -39.01 0.18 15.44
C PRO A 167 -39.26 -1.22 16.02
N PHE A 168 -40.20 -1.32 16.97
CA PHE A 168 -40.51 -2.58 17.66
C PHE A 168 -40.94 -3.70 16.71
N SER A 169 -41.57 -3.37 15.60
CA SER A 169 -41.97 -4.32 14.56
C SER A 169 -40.76 -5.00 13.89
N GLU A 170 -39.70 -4.24 13.65
CA GLU A 170 -38.48 -4.73 12.99
C GLU A 170 -37.63 -5.56 13.95
N ILE A 171 -37.57 -5.17 15.22
CA ILE A 171 -36.92 -5.97 16.28
C ILE A 171 -37.64 -7.32 16.46
N ALA A 172 -38.97 -7.32 16.44
CA ALA A 172 -39.79 -8.54 16.53
C ALA A 172 -39.51 -9.49 15.35
N GLU A 173 -39.40 -8.96 14.13
CA GLU A 173 -39.07 -9.73 12.94
C GLU A 173 -37.65 -10.33 12.98
N ILE A 174 -36.66 -9.55 13.45
CA ILE A 174 -35.26 -9.99 13.56
C ILE A 174 -35.08 -11.07 14.64
N THR A 175 -35.76 -10.92 15.77
CA THR A 175 -35.59 -11.79 16.95
C THR A 175 -36.55 -12.98 16.97
N GLY A 176 -37.66 -12.90 16.21
CA GLY A 176 -38.74 -13.87 16.22
C GLY A 176 -39.63 -13.79 17.46
N LEU A 177 -39.55 -12.70 18.23
CA LEU A 177 -40.44 -12.43 19.37
C LEU A 177 -41.73 -11.76 18.92
N ASP A 178 -42.79 -11.86 19.73
CA ASP A 178 -43.99 -11.07 19.49
C ASP A 178 -43.72 -9.58 19.73
N ARG A 179 -44.41 -8.72 18.98
CA ARG A 179 -44.24 -7.26 19.10
C ARG A 179 -44.51 -6.77 20.52
N TYR A 180 -45.50 -7.33 21.21
CA TYR A 180 -45.84 -6.93 22.58
C TYR A 180 -44.80 -7.41 23.60
N ASP A 181 -44.15 -8.55 23.35
CA ASP A 181 -43.04 -9.02 24.19
C ASP A 181 -41.85 -8.07 24.12
N VAL A 182 -41.53 -7.56 22.93
CA VAL A 182 -40.47 -6.55 22.73
C VAL A 182 -40.80 -5.24 23.46
N VAL A 183 -42.07 -4.80 23.40
CA VAL A 183 -42.54 -3.62 24.15
C VAL A 183 -42.44 -3.86 25.66
N GLY A 184 -42.86 -5.03 26.14
CA GLY A 184 -42.75 -5.43 27.54
C GLY A 184 -41.31 -5.45 28.03
N LEU A 185 -40.38 -5.93 27.22
CA LEU A 185 -38.93 -5.88 27.50
C LEU A 185 -38.44 -4.43 27.61
N LYS A 186 -38.84 -3.55 26.69
CA LYS A 186 -38.46 -2.13 26.75
C LYS A 186 -38.99 -1.43 28.01
N LEU A 187 -40.19 -1.77 28.46
CA LEU A 187 -40.77 -1.26 29.70
C LEU A 187 -40.02 -1.79 30.94
N LYS A 188 -39.68 -3.07 30.98
CA LYS A 188 -38.89 -3.68 32.06
C LYS A 188 -37.49 -3.05 32.17
N LEU A 189 -36.84 -2.76 31.05
CA LEU A 189 -35.54 -2.09 31.01
C LEU A 189 -35.60 -0.66 31.56
N ARG A 190 -36.74 0.04 31.40
CA ARG A 190 -36.94 1.38 31.99
C ARG A 190 -37.24 1.33 33.49
N ALA A 191 -37.84 0.24 33.97
CA ALA A 191 -38.14 0.07 35.39
C ALA A 191 -36.92 -0.39 36.22
N ALA A 192 -35.89 -0.92 35.56
CA ALA A 192 -34.65 -1.39 36.19
C ALA A 192 -33.56 -0.30 36.29
N VAL A 193 -33.84 0.92 35.80
CA VAL A 193 -32.98 2.12 35.87
C VAL A 193 -33.63 3.11 36.82
#